data_AF-A0A3M2LHP9-F1
#
_entry.id   AF-A0A3M2LHP9-F1
#
_cell.length_a   1.000
_cell.length_b   1.000
_cell.length_c   1.000
_cell.angle_alpha   90.00
_cell.angle_beta   90.00
_cell.angle_gamma   90.00
#
_symmetry.space_group_name_H-M   'P 1'
#
loop_
_entity.id
_entity.type
_entity.pdbx_description
1 polymer ?
#
loop_
_entity_poly.entity_id
_entity_poly.type
_entity_poly.pdbx_seq_one_letter_code
_entity_poly.pdbx_strand_id
1 'polypeptide(L)' 'MKQGLTAAEILALPAMVDLVTAGRALRIGRTKSYELARAEAFPCRVLRVGDSYLVPTSGILTVLGLDPNGFENDPTR' A
#
# COMPACT_ATOMS: atom_id res chain seq x y z
N MET A 1 -5.42 4.55 -19.46
CA MET A 1 -4.58 3.42 -18.99
C MET A 1 -3.82 3.92 -17.75
N LYS A 2 -4.01 3.32 -16.57
CA LYS A 2 -3.27 3.72 -15.36
C LYS A 2 -2.20 2.66 -15.11
N GLN A 3 -0.95 3.00 -15.42
CA GLN A 3 0.19 2.14 -15.10
C GLN A 3 0.47 2.24 -13.59
N GLY A 4 0.74 1.11 -12.96
CA GLY A 4 1.19 1.08 -11.56
C GLY A 4 2.61 1.64 -11.44
N LEU A 5 3.00 2.05 -10.23
CA LEU A 5 4.38 2.43 -9.96
C LEU A 5 5.30 1.19 -10.03
N THR A 6 6.51 1.40 -10.51
CA THR A 6 7.56 0.37 -10.53
C THR A 6 8.20 0.22 -9.15
N ALA A 7 8.83 -0.94 -8.88
CA ALA A 7 9.48 -1.18 -7.59
C ALA A 7 10.56 -0.14 -7.24
N ALA A 8 11.28 0.35 -8.25
CA ALA A 8 12.29 1.41 -8.08
C ALA A 8 11.65 2.75 -7.64
N GLU A 9 10.48 3.08 -8.18
CA GLU A 9 9.75 4.28 -7.76
C GLU A 9 9.20 4.13 -6.34
N ILE A 10 8.76 2.94 -5.94
CA ILE A 10 8.27 2.66 -4.58
C ILE A 10 9.40 2.85 -3.55
N LEU A 11 10.61 2.35 -3.83
CA LEU A 11 11.77 2.51 -2.95
C LEU A 11 12.29 3.96 -2.87
N ALA A 12 11.98 4.79 -3.89
CA ALA A 12 12.33 6.20 -3.91
C ALA A 12 11.28 7.11 -3.23
N LEU A 13 10.11 6.57 -2.84
CA LEU A 13 9.09 7.33 -2.13
C LEU A 13 9.54 7.67 -0.71
N PRO A 14 9.09 8.81 -0.15
CA PRO A 14 9.20 9.05 1.28
C PRO A 14 8.57 7.88 2.05
N ALA A 15 9.00 7.66 3.30
CA ALA A 15 8.61 6.49 4.11
C ALA A 15 7.08 6.25 4.23
N MET A 16 6.27 7.26 3.90
CA MET A 16 4.81 7.26 3.88
C MET A 16 4.30 7.80 2.55
N VAL A 17 3.28 7.16 1.98
CA VAL A 17 2.57 7.62 0.77
C VAL A 17 1.10 7.84 1.06
N ASP A 18 0.39 8.60 0.24
CA ASP A 18 -1.06 8.74 0.38
C ASP A 18 -1.80 7.46 -0.03
N LEU A 19 -3.02 7.30 0.50
CA LEU A 19 -3.88 6.14 0.22
C LEU A 19 -4.17 5.91 -1.27
N VAL A 20 -4.27 6.97 -2.07
CA VAL A 20 -4.55 6.83 -3.52
C VAL A 20 -3.30 6.33 -4.23
N THR A 21 -2.12 6.78 -3.85
CA THR A 21 -0.83 6.27 -4.33
C THR A 21 -0.63 4.81 -3.95
N ALA A 22 -0.91 4.44 -2.69
CA ALA A 22 -0.89 3.04 -2.26
C ALA A 22 -1.89 2.18 -3.05
N GLY A 23 -3.11 2.68 -3.26
CA GLY A 23 -4.12 2.03 -4.09
C GLY A 23 -3.63 1.77 -5.51
N ARG A 24 -2.98 2.76 -6.13
CA ARG A 24 -2.42 2.63 -7.49
C ARG A 24 -1.32 1.56 -7.55
N ALA A 25 -0.44 1.50 -6.56
CA ALA A 25 0.58 0.46 -6.48
C ALA A 25 -0.05 -0.95 -6.45
N LEU A 26 -1.20 -1.09 -5.80
CA LEU A 26 -1.95 -2.35 -5.69
C LEU A 26 -3.01 -2.56 -6.78
N ARG A 27 -3.04 -1.72 -7.83
CA ARG A 27 -4.09 -1.69 -8.87
C ARG A 27 -5.52 -1.51 -8.35
N ILE A 28 -5.67 -0.92 -7.17
CA ILE A 28 -6.96 -0.54 -6.57
C ILE A 28 -7.34 0.87 -7.04
N GLY A 29 -8.58 1.04 -7.52
CA GLY A 29 -9.10 2.33 -7.92
C GLY A 29 -9.32 3.27 -6.72
N ARG A 30 -9.20 4.59 -6.93
CA ARG A 30 -9.33 5.62 -5.87
C ARG A 30 -10.52 5.39 -4.93
N THR A 31 -11.71 5.18 -5.49
CA THR A 31 -12.93 4.97 -4.70
C THR A 31 -12.81 3.74 -3.80
N LYS A 32 -12.41 2.60 -4.38
CA LYS A 32 -12.22 1.33 -3.68
C LYS A 32 -11.14 1.45 -2.59
N SER A 33 -10.09 2.23 -2.82
CA SER A 33 -9.06 2.49 -1.80
C SER A 33 -9.63 3.18 -0.57
N TYR A 34 -10.45 4.23 -0.75
CA TYR A 34 -11.11 4.92 0.35
C TYR A 34 -12.13 4.04 1.07
N GLU A 35 -12.91 3.24 0.33
CA GLU A 35 -13.84 2.27 0.93
C GLU A 35 -13.12 1.26 1.81
N LEU A 36 -12.04 0.65 1.28
CA LEU A 36 -11.24 -0.33 2.01
C LEU A 36 -10.50 0.28 3.19
N ALA A 37 -9.99 1.51 3.07
CA ALA A 37 -9.36 2.20 4.20
C ALA A 37 -10.35 2.53 5.31
N ARG A 38 -11.57 2.94 4.96
CA ARG A 38 -12.62 3.22 5.95
C ARG A 38 -13.18 1.94 6.59
N ALA A 39 -13.16 0.84 5.85
CA ALA A 39 -13.52 -0.49 6.36
C ALA A 39 -12.36 -1.22 7.07
N GLU A 40 -11.20 -0.57 7.21
CA GLU A 40 -9.98 -1.17 7.77
C GLU A 40 -9.57 -2.49 7.08
N ALA A 41 -10.03 -2.68 5.85
CA ALA A 41 -9.85 -3.87 5.02
C ALA A 41 -8.85 -3.62 3.88
N PHE A 42 -8.12 -2.50 3.92
CA PHE A 42 -7.07 -2.23 2.97
C PHE A 42 -5.94 -3.27 3.18
N PRO A 43 -5.40 -3.88 2.12
CA PRO A 43 -4.40 -4.95 2.22
C PRO A 43 -3.10 -4.51 2.91
N CYS A 44 -2.85 -3.21 3.03
CA CYS A 44 -1.73 -2.64 3.76
C CYS A 44 -2.22 -1.89 5.01
N ARG A 45 -1.35 -1.77 6.01
CA ARG A 45 -1.60 -0.90 7.17
C ARG A 45 -1.84 0.54 6.72
N VAL A 46 -2.99 1.13 7.07
CA VAL A 46 -3.29 2.54 6.83
C VAL A 46 -3.21 3.30 8.15
N LEU A 47 -2.43 4.37 8.16
CA LEU A 47 -2.30 5.31 9.28
C LEU A 47 -3.16 6.53 9.00
N ARG A 48 -4.11 6.81 9.90
CA ARG A 48 -4.89 8.04 9.85
C ARG A 48 -4.23 9.11 10.71
N VAL A 49 -3.71 10.16 10.07
CA VAL A 49 -3.07 11.30 10.74
C VAL A 49 -3.94 12.53 10.52
N GLY A 50 -4.74 12.87 11.54
CA GLY A 50 -5.79 13.89 11.43
C GLY A 50 -6.84 13.51 10.39
N ASP A 51 -6.95 14.31 9.33
CA ASP A 51 -7.87 14.05 8.21
C ASP A 51 -7.22 13.31 7.03
N SER A 52 -5.90 13.10 7.07
CA SER A 52 -5.16 12.46 5.99
C SER A 52 -4.93 10.97 6.24
N TYR A 53 -5.00 10.18 5.16
CA TYR A 53 -4.64 8.76 5.16
C TYR A 53 -3.23 8.59 4.58
N LEU A 54 -2.35 8.06 5.40
CA LEU A 54 -0.97 7.72 5.06
C LEU A 54 -0.79 6.21 5.10
N VAL A 55 -0.01 5.68 4.17
CA VAL A 55 0.31 4.26 4.07
C VAL A 55 1.83 4.13 4.07
N PRO A 56 2.42 3.37 4.99
CA PRO A 56 3.85 3.14 4.99
C PRO A 56 4.23 2.27 3.80
N THR A 57 5.31 2.64 3.11
CA THR A 57 5.79 1.93 1.92
C THR A 57 6.12 0.46 2.22
N SER A 58 6.58 0.15 3.44
CA SER A 58 6.83 -1.22 3.90
C SER A 58 5.59 -2.13 3.83
N GLY A 59 4.40 -1.60 4.13
CA GLY A 59 3.16 -2.36 4.02
C GLY A 59 2.82 -2.72 2.57
N ILE A 60 3.14 -1.83 1.63
CA ILE A 60 2.96 -2.06 0.19
C ILE A 60 3.96 -3.11 -0.31
N LEU A 61 5.23 -2.98 0.09
CA LEU A 61 6.28 -3.94 -0.26
C LEU A 61 5.98 -5.35 0.27
N THR A 62 5.50 -5.45 1.51
CA THR A 62 5.11 -6.72 2.14
C THR A 62 4.01 -7.41 1.34
N VAL A 63 2.95 -6.68 0.98
CA VAL A 63 1.82 -7.23 0.20
C VAL A 63 2.25 -7.66 -1.21
N LEU A 64 3.19 -6.94 -1.81
CA LEU A 64 3.74 -7.28 -3.12
C LEU A 64 4.79 -8.40 -3.08
N GLY A 65 5.19 -8.88 -1.90
CA GLY A 65 6.26 -9.86 -1.72
C GLY A 65 7.65 -9.29 -2.06
N LEU A 66 7.80 -7.97 -2.02
CA LEU A 66 9.02 -7.23 -2.36
C LEU A 66 9.79 -6.76 -1.13
N ASP A 67 9.38 -7.16 0.09
CA ASP A 67 10.09 -6.78 1.30
C ASP A 67 11.42 -7.56 1.40
N PRO A 68 12.58 -6.89 1.35
CA PRO A 68 13.89 -7.56 1.41
C PRO A 68 14.22 -8.09 2.81
N ASN A 69 13.42 -7.75 3.83
CA ASN A 69 13.53 -8.24 5.21
C ASN A 69 12.32 -9.13 5.60
N GLY A 70 11.52 -9.56 4.61
CA GLY A 70 10.20 -10.11 4.85
C GLY A 70 10.27 -11.47 5.52
N PHE A 71 9.86 -11.54 6.78
CA PHE A 71 9.44 -12.81 7.37
C PHE A 71 8.18 -13.29 6.64
N GLU A 72 8.39 -14.28 5.78
CA GLU A 72 7.47 -15.32 5.30
C GLU A 72 6.00 -15.12 5.68
N ASN A 73 5.22 -14.60 4.72
CA ASN A 73 3.76 -14.69 4.76
C ASN A 73 3.34 -15.72 3.72
N ASP A 74 3.47 -17.00 4.08
CA ASP A 74 2.83 -18.09 3.34
C ASP A 74 1.33 -18.10 3.69
N PRO A 75 0.42 -17.90 2.71
CA PRO A 75 -1.02 -17.98 2.95
C PRO A 75 -1.57 -19.42 3.01
N THR A 76 -0.72 -20.45 3.15
CA THR A 76 -1.07 -21.87 2.89
C THR A 76 -0.90 -22.82 4.09
N ARG A 77 -0.80 -22.32 5.33
CA ARG A 77 -0.75 -23.19 6.52
C ARG A 77 -1.84 -22.94 7.56
#